data_AF-A0A382FA07-F1
#
_entry.id   AF-A0A382FA07-F1
#
_cell.length_a   1.000
_cell.length_b   1.000
_cell.length_c   1.000
_cell.angle_alpha   90.00
_cell.angle_beta   90.00
_cell.angle_gamma   90.00
#
_symmetry.space_group_name_H-M   'P 1'
#
loop_
_entity.id
_entity.type
_entity.pdbx_description
1 polymer ?
#
loop_
_entity_poly.entity_id
_entity_poly.type
_entity_poly.pdbx_seq_one_letter_code
_entity_poly.pdbx_strand_id
1 'polypeptide(L)'
;MNLQIHTTKTRLLSLAAAVCLGTAISGQALELNKGDHVVLIGNALAERMQHHGWLESYAQTAMPEKELVFRNHGFGGDKVNNRPRNNGFPSADAYLEISKADVILAFWGYNESF
;
A
#
# COMPACT_ATOMS: atom_id res chain seq x y z
N MET A 1 70.88 -15.07 1.85
CA MET A 1 70.88 -15.73 0.53
C MET A 1 69.43 -15.79 0.07
N ASN A 2 69.02 -14.78 -0.71
CA ASN A 2 67.65 -14.59 -1.17
C ASN A 2 67.41 -15.44 -2.41
N LEU A 3 66.37 -16.28 -2.42
CA LEU A 3 65.80 -16.79 -3.66
C LEU A 3 64.30 -16.49 -3.67
N GLN A 4 63.93 -15.45 -4.42
CA GLN A 4 62.56 -15.23 -4.84
C GLN A 4 62.24 -16.17 -6.00
N ILE A 5 61.21 -16.99 -5.85
CA ILE A 5 60.67 -17.84 -6.90
C ILE A 5 59.42 -17.14 -7.44
N HIS A 6 59.49 -16.66 -8.68
CA HIS A 6 58.35 -16.17 -9.44
C HIS A 6 57.68 -17.35 -10.18
N THR A 7 56.45 -17.69 -9.80
CA THR A 7 55.58 -18.58 -10.58
C THR A 7 54.27 -17.87 -10.92
N THR A 8 54.25 -17.34 -12.14
CA THR A 8 53.18 -17.44 -13.15
C THR A 8 51.73 -17.44 -12.63
N LYS A 9 51.06 -16.28 -12.69
CA LYS A 9 49.63 -16.11 -12.46
C LYS A 9 48.82 -16.76 -13.58
N THR A 10 48.30 -17.96 -13.36
CA THR A 10 47.36 -18.64 -14.26
C THR A 10 46.06 -17.85 -14.34
N ARG A 11 45.77 -17.32 -15.54
CA ARG A 11 44.48 -16.70 -15.90
C ARG A 11 43.40 -17.77 -15.94
N LEU A 12 42.49 -17.77 -14.97
CA LEU A 12 41.20 -18.46 -15.03
C LEU A 12 40.10 -17.39 -15.15
N LEU A 13 39.87 -16.93 -16.38
CA LEU A 13 38.50 -16.69 -16.85
C LEU A 13 37.99 -18.10 -17.21
N SER A 14 36.79 -18.56 -16.89
CA SER A 14 35.48 -17.95 -17.08
C SER A 14 34.42 -18.86 -16.42
N LEU A 15 33.19 -18.36 -16.29
CA LEU A 15 31.94 -19.13 -16.10
C LEU A 15 31.42 -19.26 -14.67
N ALA A 16 31.03 -18.14 -14.03
CA ALA A 16 29.99 -18.13 -13.00
C ALA A 16 29.51 -16.71 -12.71
N ALA A 17 28.84 -16.06 -13.67
CA ALA A 17 28.13 -14.80 -13.39
C ALA A 17 26.95 -14.61 -14.35
N ALA A 18 26.09 -15.62 -14.46
CA ALA A 18 24.70 -15.40 -14.83
C ALA A 18 23.87 -15.52 -13.54
N VAL A 19 24.18 -14.67 -12.55
CA VAL A 19 23.28 -14.45 -11.42
C VAL A 19 22.12 -13.63 -11.96
N CYS A 20 20.95 -14.25 -11.89
CA CYS A 20 19.65 -13.73 -12.29
C CYS A 20 19.52 -12.22 -12.06
N LEU A 21 19.41 -11.44 -13.15
CA LEU A 21 18.68 -10.18 -13.10
C LEU A 21 17.19 -10.52 -12.99
N GLY A 22 16.79 -10.99 -11.80
CA GLY A 22 15.42 -10.81 -11.36
C GLY A 22 15.24 -9.31 -11.21
N THR A 23 14.59 -8.67 -12.18
CA THR A 23 14.09 -7.31 -11.98
C THR A 23 13.15 -7.38 -10.79
N ALA A 24 13.63 -6.96 -9.62
CA ALA A 24 12.77 -6.69 -8.50
C ALA A 24 11.76 -5.67 -9.02
N ILE A 25 10.49 -6.07 -9.09
CA ILE A 25 9.39 -5.14 -9.25
C ILE A 25 9.40 -4.33 -7.95
N SER A 26 10.21 -3.28 -7.94
CA SER A 26 10.17 -2.25 -6.92
C SER A 26 8.91 -1.45 -7.18
N GLY A 27 7.77 -1.95 -6.72
CA GLY A 27 6.66 -1.04 -6.46
C GLY A 27 7.16 -0.03 -5.43
N GLN A 28 7.00 1.27 -5.69
CA GLN A 28 7.19 2.26 -4.63
C GLN A 28 6.31 1.85 -3.45
N ALA A 29 6.92 1.57 -2.31
CA ALA A 29 6.18 1.40 -1.08
C ALA A 29 5.43 2.71 -0.79
N LEU A 30 4.20 2.60 -0.32
CA LEU A 30 3.46 3.76 0.17
C LEU A 30 4.15 4.26 1.44
N GLU A 31 4.77 5.43 1.36
CA GLU A 31 5.35 6.10 2.51
C GLU A 31 4.23 6.77 3.32
N LEU A 32 4.14 6.41 4.60
CA LEU A 32 3.19 6.98 5.56
C LEU A 32 3.92 7.88 6.55
N ASN A 33 3.38 9.06 6.80
CA ASN A 33 3.89 9.98 7.81
C ASN A 33 3.16 9.80 9.14
N LYS A 34 3.77 10.40 10.18
CA LYS A 34 3.17 10.39 11.50
C LYS A 34 1.89 11.22 11.50
N GLY A 35 0.79 10.63 11.99
CA GLY A 35 -0.51 11.28 12.10
C GLY A 35 -1.33 11.28 10.82
N ASP A 36 -0.91 10.59 9.76
CA ASP A 36 -1.66 10.55 8.51
C ASP A 36 -3.07 9.99 8.71
N HIS A 37 -4.03 10.67 8.09
CA HIS A 37 -5.42 10.25 8.03
C HIS A 37 -5.64 9.31 6.84
N VAL A 38 -5.71 8.01 7.12
CA VAL A 38 -5.98 6.96 6.14
C VAL A 38 -7.49 6.76 6.01
N VAL A 39 -8.04 7.15 4.86
CA VAL A 39 -9.47 7.08 4.58
C VAL A 39 -9.78 5.96 3.60
N LEU A 40 -10.63 5.02 4.02
CA LEU A 40 -11.12 3.94 3.17
C LEU A 40 -12.36 4.38 2.42
N ILE A 41 -12.36 4.26 1.09
CA ILE A 41 -13.53 4.51 0.24
C ILE A 41 -13.84 3.28 -0.60
N GLY A 42 -15.11 3.07 -0.94
CA GLY A 42 -15.47 1.96 -1.81
C GLY A 42 -16.80 1.32 -1.48
N ASN A 43 -16.98 0.13 -2.03
CA ASN A 43 -18.17 -0.68 -1.84
C ASN A 43 -18.15 -1.45 -0.50
N ALA A 44 -18.94 -2.53 -0.44
CA ALA A 44 -19.09 -3.38 0.74
C ALA A 44 -17.74 -3.89 1.32
N LEU A 45 -16.71 -4.11 0.50
CA LEU A 45 -15.39 -4.53 1.02
C LEU A 45 -14.79 -3.48 1.98
N ALA A 46 -14.80 -2.21 1.58
CA ALA A 46 -14.38 -1.12 2.45
C ALA A 46 -15.29 -1.01 3.67
N GLU A 47 -16.62 -1.06 3.46
CA GLU A 47 -17.60 -0.99 4.54
C GLU A 47 -17.35 -2.05 5.63
N ARG A 48 -17.04 -3.29 5.25
CA ARG A 48 -16.78 -4.38 6.22
C ARG A 48 -15.59 -4.12 7.13
N MET A 49 -14.60 -3.33 6.72
CA MET A 49 -13.44 -3.02 7.56
C MET A 49 -13.80 -2.15 8.78
N GLN A 50 -14.95 -1.47 8.79
CA GLN A 50 -15.46 -0.81 10.01
C GLN A 50 -16.09 -1.78 11.01
N HIS A 51 -16.62 -2.91 10.52
CA HIS A 51 -17.22 -3.96 11.33
C HIS A 51 -16.16 -4.94 11.86
N HIS A 52 -15.07 -5.10 11.09
CA HIS A 52 -13.94 -5.95 11.41
C HIS A 52 -12.66 -5.12 11.26
N GLY A 53 -12.27 -4.40 12.32
CA GLY A 53 -11.13 -3.47 12.37
C GLY A 53 -9.74 -4.13 12.30
N TRP A 54 -9.60 -5.25 11.58
CA TRP A 54 -8.35 -5.99 11.46
C TRP A 54 -7.27 -5.16 10.77
N LEU A 55 -7.60 -4.47 9.68
CA LEU A 55 -6.63 -3.65 8.95
C LEU A 55 -5.99 -2.60 9.86
N GLU A 56 -6.81 -1.82 10.56
CA GLU A 56 -6.34 -0.82 11.51
C GLU A 56 -5.53 -1.47 12.63
N SER A 57 -6.03 -2.55 13.23
CA SER A 57 -5.33 -3.25 14.32
C SER A 57 -3.94 -3.72 13.91
N TYR A 58 -3.81 -4.32 12.71
CA TYR A 58 -2.52 -4.74 12.19
C TYR A 58 -1.61 -3.55 11.85
N ALA A 59 -2.14 -2.49 11.24
CA ALA A 59 -1.35 -1.30 10.92
C ALA A 59 -0.81 -0.62 12.18
N GLN A 60 -1.64 -0.46 13.22
CA GLN A 60 -1.23 0.12 14.50
C GLN A 60 -0.19 -0.76 15.22
N THR A 61 -0.29 -2.09 15.07
CA THR A 61 0.70 -3.02 15.66
C THR A 61 2.02 -3.01 14.90
N ALA A 62 1.98 -2.93 13.57
CA ALA A 62 3.16 -2.96 12.72
C ALA A 62 3.92 -1.63 12.71
N MET A 63 3.23 -0.51 12.89
CA MET A 63 3.77 0.85 12.77
C MET A 63 3.28 1.77 13.91
N PRO A 64 3.52 1.41 15.19
CA PRO A 64 2.97 2.14 16.34
C PRO A 64 3.44 3.61 16.41
N GLU A 65 4.65 3.91 15.91
CA GLU A 65 5.22 5.25 15.90
C GLU A 65 4.56 6.21 14.90
N LYS A 66 3.83 5.67 13.92
CA LYS A 66 3.14 6.47 12.91
C LYS A 66 1.85 7.08 13.42
N GLU A 67 1.24 6.57 14.50
CA GLU A 67 0.02 7.15 15.08
C GLU A 67 -1.07 7.43 14.01
N LEU A 68 -1.28 6.48 13.10
CA LEU A 68 -2.19 6.64 11.97
C LEU A 68 -3.63 6.85 12.44
N VAL A 69 -4.41 7.65 11.70
CA VAL A 69 -5.83 7.89 11.97
C VAL A 69 -6.66 7.23 10.88
N PHE A 70 -7.46 6.21 11.22
CA PHE A 70 -8.32 5.55 10.24
C PHE A 70 -9.73 6.15 10.19
N ARG A 71 -10.26 6.34 8.98
CA ARG A 71 -11.66 6.74 8.73
C ARG A 71 -12.26 5.86 7.65
N ASN A 72 -13.48 5.39 7.85
CA ASN A 72 -14.15 4.52 6.88
C ASN A 72 -15.35 5.24 6.24
N HIS A 73 -15.30 5.43 4.93
CA HIS A 73 -16.38 5.99 4.10
C HIS A 73 -16.98 4.94 3.15
N GLY A 74 -16.60 3.68 3.31
CA GLY A 74 -17.13 2.56 2.56
C GLY A 74 -18.64 2.44 2.76
N PHE A 75 -19.35 2.21 1.65
CA PHE A 75 -20.80 2.08 1.66
C PHE A 75 -21.25 1.05 0.63
N GLY A 76 -22.06 0.09 1.06
CA GLY A 76 -22.58 -0.97 0.22
C GLY A 76 -23.37 -0.43 -0.96
N GLY A 77 -23.12 -1.00 -2.14
CA GLY A 77 -23.74 -0.54 -3.39
C GLY A 77 -23.03 0.62 -4.09
N ASP A 78 -22.01 1.25 -3.46
CA ASP A 78 -21.21 2.26 -4.15
C ASP A 78 -20.49 1.65 -5.38
N LYS A 79 -20.51 2.39 -6.48
CA LYS A 79 -19.74 2.17 -7.70
C LYS A 79 -18.86 3.37 -7.98
N VAL A 80 -17.84 3.21 -8.81
CA VAL A 80 -16.94 4.32 -9.22
C VAL A 80 -17.73 5.52 -9.75
N ASN A 81 -18.76 5.26 -10.56
CA ASN A 81 -19.55 6.29 -11.24
C ASN A 81 -20.90 6.59 -10.57
N ASN A 82 -21.30 5.84 -9.54
CA ASN A 82 -22.60 6.00 -8.90
C ASN A 82 -22.54 5.63 -7.41
N ARG A 83 -22.88 6.58 -6.55
CA ARG A 83 -22.91 6.40 -5.09
C ARG A 83 -24.32 6.70 -4.59
N PRO A 84 -25.17 5.68 -4.40
CA PRO A 84 -26.56 5.88 -4.00
C PRO A 84 -26.62 6.32 -2.53
N ARG A 85 -26.77 7.63 -2.30
CA ARG A 85 -26.86 8.21 -0.96
C ARG A 85 -28.23 8.88 -0.75
N ASN A 86 -28.66 8.95 0.50
CA ASN A 86 -29.87 9.68 0.88
C ASN A 86 -29.68 11.19 0.62
N ASN A 87 -30.78 11.92 0.44
CA ASN A 87 -30.73 13.37 0.29
C ASN A 87 -30.09 14.03 1.52
N GLY A 88 -29.23 15.03 1.30
CA GLY A 88 -28.46 15.72 2.35
C GLY A 88 -27.17 15.02 2.78
N PHE A 89 -26.81 13.88 2.19
CA PHE A 89 -25.49 13.29 2.40
C PHE A 89 -24.39 14.17 1.79
N PRO A 90 -23.24 14.38 2.46
CA PRO A 90 -22.13 15.15 1.90
C PRO A 90 -21.65 14.59 0.56
N SER A 91 -21.10 15.45 -0.30
CA SER A 91 -20.36 14.97 -1.48
C SER A 91 -19.15 14.13 -1.04
N ALA A 92 -18.63 13.29 -1.93
CA ALA A 92 -17.45 12.49 -1.64
C ALA A 92 -16.27 13.37 -1.19
N ASP A 93 -16.03 14.47 -1.90
CA ASP A 93 -14.94 15.40 -1.58
C ASP A 93 -15.16 16.11 -0.25
N ALA A 94 -16.39 16.58 0.02
CA ALA A 94 -16.71 17.20 1.31
C ALA A 94 -16.54 16.21 2.48
N TYR A 95 -16.85 14.93 2.26
CA TYR A 95 -16.68 13.92 3.30
C TYR A 95 -15.21 13.61 3.57
N LEU A 96 -14.38 13.56 2.51
CA LEU A 96 -12.92 13.45 2.61
C LEU A 96 -12.32 14.66 3.34
N GLU A 97 -12.80 15.87 3.04
CA GLU A 97 -12.37 17.11 3.70
C GLU A 97 -12.68 17.09 5.21
N ILE A 98 -13.90 16.69 5.60
CA ILE A 98 -14.28 16.50 7.01
C ILE A 98 -13.32 15.52 7.71
N SER A 99 -12.89 14.49 6.99
CA SER A 99 -12.00 13.45 7.49
C SER A 99 -10.53 13.80 7.42
N LYS A 100 -10.18 14.94 6.80
CA LYS A 100 -8.82 15.42 6.58
C LYS A 100 -7.93 14.39 5.88
N ALA A 101 -8.44 13.76 4.83
CA ALA A 101 -7.75 12.64 4.19
C ALA A 101 -6.34 13.01 3.66
N ASP A 102 -5.31 12.36 4.19
CA ASP A 102 -3.93 12.43 3.66
C ASP A 102 -3.66 11.27 2.71
N VAL A 103 -4.23 10.10 3.01
CA VAL A 103 -4.07 8.86 2.23
C VAL A 103 -5.44 8.26 1.98
N ILE A 104 -5.73 7.90 0.72
CA ILE A 104 -6.99 7.28 0.32
C ILE A 104 -6.74 5.85 -0.14
N LEU A 105 -7.38 4.89 0.53
CA LEU A 105 -7.45 3.50 0.07
C LEU A 105 -8.79 3.25 -0.61
N ALA A 106 -8.76 2.90 -1.90
CA ALA A 106 -9.94 2.81 -2.75
C ALA A 106 -10.27 1.37 -3.14
N PHE A 107 -11.48 0.92 -2.80
CA PHE A 107 -11.95 -0.45 -3.00
C PHE A 107 -13.15 -0.49 -3.97
N TRP A 108 -12.86 -0.74 -5.25
CA TRP A 108 -13.84 -0.76 -6.35
C TRP A 108 -13.75 -2.06 -7.16
N GLY A 109 -14.74 -2.33 -8.01
CA GLY A 109 -14.70 -3.40 -9.02
C GLY A 109 -15.78 -4.47 -8.86
N TYR A 110 -16.13 -4.83 -7.62
CA TYR A 110 -17.10 -5.92 -7.38
C TYR A 110 -18.53 -5.56 -7.80
N ASN A 111 -18.94 -4.31 -7.61
CA ASN A 111 -20.27 -3.86 -8.02
C ASN A 111 -20.36 -3.55 -9.51
N GLU A 112 -19.21 -3.44 -10.18
CA GLU A 112 -19.08 -3.15 -11.61
C GLU A 112 -18.95 -4.41 -12.47
N SER A 113 -18.70 -5.57 -11.87
CA SER A 113 -18.45 -6.81 -12.60
C SER A 113 -19.72 -7.56 -13.05
N PHE A 114 -20.92 -7.07 -12.68
CA PHE A 114 -22.22 -7.67 -13.00
C PHE A 114 -23.23 -6.57 -13.38
#